data_AF-A0A0L0SPK4-F1
#
_entry.id   AF-A0A0L0SPK4-F1
#
_cell.length_a   1.000
_cell.length_b   1.000
_cell.length_c   1.000
_cell.angle_alpha   90.00
_cell.angle_beta   90.00
_cell.angle_gamma   90.00
#
_symmetry.space_group_name_H-M   'P 1'
#
loop_
_entity.id
_entity.type
_entity.pdbx_description
1 polymer ?
#
loop_
_entity_poly.entity_id
_entity_poly.type
_entity_poly.pdbx_seq_one_letter_code
_entity_poly.pdbx_strand_id
1 'polypeptide(L)'
;MNNTELLLVQLVNRQVAFEEQVLARLAKIERDAETAATFASQFRAAFAGNTTPEPEPEVAEVDVMEVDDAPAEEPQESPEPAQVALPELVLRPLLDTYVAEKNKTGAPNTKDQRVRVARCFEGNVCNYEGCKDLDVTTSHKEIFDRMTSKYLKDIAAALKAVKLSGQRFSNVDIVQLHADCHNRRCVKDKAREIEKANEKLKISVDGCKAFAANVPLKPLDDGMLAVFLSAASGLRCDPVYLQTAPHDVYPYLEMRDDKLYIRGNKLMSERATTKDKYVINIEIEEPFAKHILASVQKRAAAGQSFVFEGLINENHTKTMRNYSELVIATTAKSEALQRVTVVDFRKAHVTRDVKRYLAGEISFDQLEAKFHARGHSTAVLDNYYRMPETENDFIDCL
;
A
#
# COMPACT_ATOMS: atom_id res chain seq x y z
N MET A 1 -3.11 56.57 -27.64
CA MET A 1 -3.93 55.47 -27.09
C MET A 1 -4.79 56.03 -25.98
N ASN A 2 -6.11 55.94 -26.11
CA ASN A 2 -7.02 56.36 -25.04
C ASN A 2 -7.09 55.24 -23.98
N ASN A 3 -7.38 55.56 -22.71
CA ASN A 3 -7.34 54.59 -21.59
C ASN A 3 -8.15 53.30 -21.84
N THR A 4 -9.20 53.38 -22.65
CA THR A 4 -10.03 52.22 -23.05
C THR A 4 -9.27 51.23 -23.96
N GLU A 5 -8.42 51.71 -24.86
CA GLU A 5 -7.62 50.87 -25.75
C GLU A 5 -6.52 50.13 -24.98
N LEU A 6 -5.93 50.79 -23.96
CA LEU A 6 -4.91 50.19 -23.10
C LEU A 6 -5.49 49.03 -22.26
N LEU A 7 -6.71 49.19 -21.75
CA LEU A 7 -7.41 48.14 -21.00
C LEU A 7 -7.78 46.94 -21.87
N LEU A 8 -8.21 47.18 -23.11
CA LEU A 8 -8.50 46.12 -24.08
C LEU A 8 -7.25 45.30 -24.42
N VAL A 9 -6.10 45.97 -24.65
CA VAL A 9 -4.82 45.28 -24.90
C VAL A 9 -4.37 44.46 -23.69
N GLN A 10 -4.53 44.97 -22.47
CA GLN A 10 -4.21 44.23 -21.24
C GLN A 10 -5.12 43.01 -21.03
N LEU A 11 -6.42 43.13 -21.37
CA LEU A 11 -7.37 42.03 -21.25
C LEU A 11 -7.04 40.91 -22.25
N VAL A 12 -6.77 41.28 -23.50
CA VAL A 12 -6.37 40.33 -24.56
C VAL A 12 -5.05 39.63 -24.20
N ASN A 13 -4.06 40.35 -23.69
CA ASN A 13 -2.79 39.74 -23.27
C ASN A 13 -2.97 38.76 -22.10
N ARG A 14 -3.90 39.02 -21.17
CA ARG A 14 -4.22 38.08 -20.08
C ARG A 14 -4.96 36.84 -20.58
N GLN A 15 -5.86 37.01 -21.55
CA GLN A 15 -6.57 35.92 -22.19
C GLN A 15 -5.59 34.98 -22.91
N VAL A 16 -4.67 35.54 -23.71
CA VAL A 16 -3.63 34.78 -24.43
C VAL A 16 -2.72 34.03 -23.44
N ALA A 17 -2.27 34.68 -22.37
CA ALA A 17 -1.44 34.02 -21.36
C ALA A 17 -2.17 32.88 -20.61
N PHE A 18 -3.49 33.00 -20.44
CA PHE A 18 -4.31 31.94 -19.86
C PHE A 18 -4.48 30.75 -20.82
N GLU A 19 -4.72 31.02 -22.10
CA GLU A 19 -4.83 29.99 -23.13
C GLU A 19 -3.52 29.23 -23.33
N GLU A 20 -2.37 29.92 -23.30
CA GLU A 20 -1.04 29.30 -23.33
C GLU A 20 -0.80 28.40 -22.11
N GLN A 21 -1.23 28.81 -20.90
CA GLN A 21 -1.13 27.96 -19.71
C GLN A 21 -2.02 26.72 -19.78
N VAL A 22 -3.22 26.83 -20.35
CA VAL A 22 -4.13 25.70 -20.54
C VAL A 22 -3.58 24.73 -21.56
N LEU A 23 -3.08 25.21 -22.70
CA LEU A 23 -2.43 24.38 -23.72
C LEU A 23 -1.17 23.69 -23.19
N ALA A 24 -0.34 24.38 -22.40
CA ALA A 24 0.83 23.79 -21.76
C ALA A 24 0.45 22.70 -20.74
N ARG A 25 -0.68 22.85 -20.05
CA ARG A 25 -1.22 21.82 -19.15
C ARG A 25 -1.79 20.62 -19.90
N LEU A 26 -2.51 20.84 -21.00
CA LEU A 26 -3.04 19.75 -21.84
C LEU A 26 -1.92 18.95 -22.50
N ALA A 27 -0.91 19.63 -23.08
CA ALA A 27 0.27 18.97 -23.64
C ALA A 27 1.16 18.27 -22.59
N LYS A 28 0.99 18.63 -21.31
CA LYS A 28 1.62 17.91 -20.19
C LYS A 28 0.81 16.66 -19.83
N ILE A 29 -0.52 16.76 -19.78
CA ILE A 29 -1.42 15.63 -19.53
C ILE A 29 -1.27 14.57 -20.63
N GLU A 30 -1.16 14.96 -21.90
CA GLU A 30 -0.93 14.03 -23.01
C GLU A 30 0.43 13.32 -22.91
N ARG A 31 1.49 14.05 -22.56
CA ARG A 31 2.81 13.45 -22.29
C ARG A 31 2.80 12.54 -21.06
N ASP A 32 2.07 12.91 -20.01
CA ASP A 32 1.92 12.12 -18.80
C ASP A 32 1.12 10.83 -19.09
N ALA A 33 0.13 10.88 -19.99
CA ALA A 33 -0.62 9.72 -20.47
C ALA A 33 0.23 8.79 -21.35
N GLU A 34 1.05 9.32 -22.26
CA GLU A 34 2.02 8.53 -23.03
C GLU A 34 3.09 7.90 -22.13
N THR A 35 3.53 8.63 -21.10
CA THR A 35 4.51 8.12 -20.11
C THR A 35 3.87 7.04 -19.23
N ALA A 36 2.61 7.19 -18.83
CA ALA A 36 1.86 6.18 -18.10
C ALA A 36 1.59 4.93 -18.95
N ALA A 37 1.30 5.09 -20.24
CA ALA A 37 1.16 3.97 -21.18
C ALA A 37 2.49 3.25 -21.41
N THR A 38 3.59 4.00 -21.53
CA THR A 38 4.96 3.46 -21.63
C THR A 38 5.35 2.72 -20.34
N PHE A 39 4.99 3.26 -19.18
CA PHE A 39 5.16 2.61 -17.87
C PHE A 39 4.36 1.32 -17.77
N ALA A 40 3.07 1.32 -18.15
CA ALA A 40 2.24 0.11 -18.16
C ALA A 40 2.79 -0.96 -19.12
N SER A 41 3.34 -0.55 -20.27
CA SER A 41 4.02 -1.42 -21.24
C SER A 41 5.30 -2.03 -20.66
N GLN A 42 6.19 -1.21 -20.09
CA GLN A 42 7.44 -1.68 -19.47
C GLN A 42 7.18 -2.55 -18.24
N PHE A 43 6.15 -2.23 -17.47
CA PHE A 43 5.68 -3.03 -16.34
C PHE A 43 5.17 -4.41 -16.80
N ARG A 44 4.34 -4.48 -17.87
CA ARG A 44 3.90 -5.76 -18.43
C ARG A 44 5.06 -6.59 -18.99
N ALA A 45 6.02 -5.97 -19.68
CA ALA A 45 7.19 -6.64 -20.22
C ALA A 45 8.11 -7.22 -19.12
N ALA A 46 8.28 -6.50 -18.00
CA ALA A 46 9.07 -6.97 -16.87
C ALA A 46 8.44 -8.16 -16.12
N PHE A 47 7.12 -8.36 -16.25
CA PHE A 47 6.39 -9.46 -15.61
C PHE A 47 6.09 -10.65 -16.55
N ALA A 48 6.10 -10.45 -17.88
CA ALA A 48 5.94 -11.53 -18.86
C ALA A 48 7.18 -12.46 -18.95
N GLY A 49 8.35 -12.01 -18.48
CA GLY A 49 9.59 -12.80 -18.47
C GLY A 49 9.65 -13.93 -17.43
N ASN A 50 8.59 -14.17 -16.65
CA ASN A 50 8.59 -15.14 -15.54
C ASN A 50 7.54 -16.26 -15.67
N THR A 51 6.94 -16.43 -16.84
CA THR A 51 6.14 -17.61 -17.18
C THR A 51 6.76 -18.33 -18.36
N THR A 52 7.71 -19.22 -18.10
CA THR A 52 7.98 -20.36 -18.98
C THR A 52 6.67 -21.15 -19.15
N PRO A 53 6.19 -21.41 -20.38
CA PRO A 53 5.09 -22.33 -20.58
C PRO A 53 5.60 -23.75 -20.28
N GLU A 54 4.96 -24.45 -19.34
CA GLU A 54 5.09 -25.91 -19.29
C GLU A 54 4.50 -26.52 -20.57
N PRO A 55 5.14 -27.55 -21.14
CA PRO A 55 4.68 -28.19 -22.36
C PRO A 55 3.38 -28.97 -22.12
N GLU A 56 2.46 -28.87 -23.07
CA GLU A 56 1.22 -29.67 -23.13
C GLU A 56 1.57 -31.17 -23.14
N PRO A 57 0.79 -32.04 -22.46
CA PRO A 57 1.02 -33.47 -22.52
C PRO A 57 0.60 -34.01 -23.89
N GLU A 58 1.55 -34.66 -24.56
CA GLU A 58 1.32 -35.47 -25.76
C GLU A 58 0.24 -36.53 -25.52
N VAL A 59 -0.66 -36.62 -26.49
CA VAL A 59 -1.73 -37.61 -26.57
C VAL A 59 -1.08 -38.97 -26.80
N ALA A 60 -1.16 -39.88 -25.81
CA ALA A 60 -0.79 -41.27 -26.01
C ALA A 60 -1.88 -41.96 -26.84
N GLU A 61 -1.53 -42.35 -28.07
CA GLU A 61 -2.27 -43.32 -28.87
C GLU A 61 -2.43 -44.62 -28.07
N VAL A 62 -3.67 -45.03 -27.82
CA VAL A 62 -3.96 -46.33 -27.22
C VAL A 62 -4.04 -47.37 -28.34
N ASP A 63 -3.14 -48.33 -28.22
CA ASP A 63 -2.96 -49.50 -29.06
C ASP A 63 -4.26 -50.33 -29.18
N VAL A 64 -4.58 -50.74 -30.41
CA VAL A 64 -5.74 -51.56 -30.74
C VAL A 64 -5.37 -53.02 -30.47
N MET A 65 -5.91 -53.60 -29.41
CA MET A 65 -5.93 -55.06 -29.24
C MET A 65 -7.32 -55.61 -29.57
N GLU A 66 -7.34 -56.48 -30.59
CA GLU A 66 -8.44 -57.34 -30.98
C GLU A 66 -8.97 -58.17 -29.80
N VAL A 67 -10.30 -58.25 -29.66
CA VAL A 67 -10.97 -59.28 -28.85
C VAL A 67 -12.15 -59.83 -29.65
N ASP A 68 -12.13 -61.15 -29.77
CA ASP A 68 -13.03 -62.05 -30.51
C ASP A 68 -14.53 -61.91 -30.20
N ASP A 69 -15.32 -62.30 -31.21
CA ASP A 69 -16.77 -62.49 -31.23
C ASP A 69 -17.30 -63.50 -30.19
N ALA A 70 -18.41 -63.11 -29.52
CA ALA A 70 -19.65 -63.88 -29.23
C ALA A 70 -20.22 -63.65 -27.81
N PRO A 71 -21.52 -63.89 -27.58
CA PRO A 71 -22.71 -63.34 -28.23
C PRO A 71 -23.51 -62.42 -27.28
N ALA A 72 -24.45 -61.67 -27.86
CA ALA A 72 -25.28 -60.66 -27.20
C ALA A 72 -26.10 -61.19 -26.00
N GLU A 73 -25.90 -60.57 -24.83
CA GLU A 73 -26.87 -60.51 -23.73
C GLU A 73 -27.52 -59.12 -23.69
N GLU A 74 -28.83 -59.11 -23.46
CA GLU A 74 -29.74 -57.97 -23.54
C GLU A 74 -29.35 -56.79 -22.62
N PRO A 75 -29.60 -55.53 -23.04
CA PRO A 75 -29.24 -54.37 -22.21
C PRO A 75 -30.17 -54.28 -20.99
N GLN A 76 -29.63 -54.57 -19.80
CA GLN A 76 -30.22 -54.10 -18.56
C GLN A 76 -30.09 -52.58 -18.52
N GLU A 77 -31.23 -51.88 -18.54
CA GLU A 77 -31.35 -50.47 -18.18
C GLU A 77 -30.69 -50.23 -16.82
N SER A 78 -29.46 -49.71 -16.84
CA SER A 78 -28.86 -49.09 -15.67
C SER A 78 -29.62 -47.79 -15.42
N PRO A 79 -30.20 -47.56 -14.22
CA PRO A 79 -30.86 -46.29 -13.94
C PRO A 79 -29.85 -45.16 -14.13
N GLU A 80 -30.19 -44.16 -14.94
CA GLU A 80 -29.43 -42.91 -15.04
C GLU A 80 -29.09 -42.43 -13.63
N PRO A 81 -27.83 -42.04 -13.35
CA PRO A 81 -27.51 -41.47 -12.06
C PRO A 81 -28.39 -40.23 -11.87
N ALA A 82 -29.27 -40.28 -10.86
CA ALA A 82 -30.10 -39.14 -10.49
C ALA A 82 -29.20 -37.91 -10.39
N GLN A 83 -29.43 -36.92 -11.26
CA GLN A 83 -28.71 -35.65 -11.21
C GLN A 83 -28.85 -35.11 -9.79
N VAL A 84 -27.76 -35.16 -9.02
CA VAL A 84 -27.73 -34.59 -7.68
C VAL A 84 -27.92 -33.09 -7.86
N ALA A 85 -29.12 -32.60 -7.51
CA ALA A 85 -29.45 -31.20 -7.61
C ALA A 85 -28.40 -30.38 -6.84
N LEU A 86 -27.73 -29.46 -7.53
CA LEU A 86 -26.73 -28.61 -6.91
C LEU A 86 -27.41 -27.73 -5.85
N PRO A 87 -26.82 -27.57 -4.66
CA PRO A 87 -27.39 -26.72 -3.63
C PRO A 87 -27.39 -25.25 -4.07
N GLU A 88 -28.37 -24.49 -3.59
CA GLU A 88 -28.37 -23.04 -3.75
C GLU A 88 -27.38 -22.38 -2.76
N LEU A 89 -26.65 -21.37 -3.22
CA LEU A 89 -25.85 -20.54 -2.32
C LEU A 89 -26.79 -19.73 -1.44
N VAL A 90 -26.54 -19.76 -0.13
CA VAL A 90 -27.10 -18.80 0.83
C VAL A 90 -25.93 -18.12 1.54
N LEU A 91 -25.74 -16.82 1.27
CA LEU A 91 -24.56 -16.08 1.74
C LEU A 91 -24.55 -15.91 3.26
N ARG A 92 -25.70 -15.68 3.90
CA ARG A 92 -25.75 -15.44 5.34
C ARG A 92 -25.19 -16.60 6.19
N PRO A 93 -25.65 -17.86 6.03
CA PRO A 93 -25.07 -19.00 6.73
C PRO A 93 -23.56 -19.14 6.51
N LEU A 94 -23.09 -18.85 5.30
CA LEU A 94 -21.66 -18.86 4.98
C LEU A 94 -20.88 -17.86 5.84
N LEU A 95 -21.37 -16.62 5.91
CA LEU A 95 -20.76 -15.57 6.69
C LEU A 95 -20.81 -15.90 8.18
N ASP A 96 -21.91 -16.46 8.69
CA ASP A 96 -22.02 -16.87 10.08
C ASP A 96 -20.97 -17.95 10.44
N THR A 97 -20.76 -18.96 9.58
CA THR A 97 -19.70 -19.97 9.76
C THR A 97 -18.31 -19.33 9.75
N TYR A 98 -18.01 -18.47 8.76
CA TYR A 98 -16.74 -17.74 8.69
C TYR A 98 -16.48 -16.91 9.96
N VAL A 99 -17.50 -16.19 10.44
CA VAL A 99 -17.44 -15.35 11.64
C VAL A 99 -17.14 -16.21 12.87
N ALA A 100 -17.86 -17.32 13.03
CA ALA A 100 -17.68 -18.24 14.15
C ALA A 100 -16.26 -18.79 14.21
N GLU A 101 -15.71 -19.24 13.08
CA GLU A 101 -14.34 -19.74 13.00
C GLU A 101 -13.31 -18.66 13.33
N LYS A 102 -13.42 -17.49 12.70
CA LYS A 102 -12.46 -16.40 12.88
C LYS A 102 -12.52 -15.76 14.27
N ASN A 103 -13.66 -15.87 14.96
CA ASN A 103 -13.81 -15.36 16.32
C ASN A 103 -13.18 -16.28 17.40
N LYS A 104 -12.89 -17.54 17.07
CA LYS A 104 -12.08 -18.43 17.93
C LYS A 104 -10.63 -17.94 18.06
N THR A 105 -10.09 -17.33 17.01
CA THR A 105 -8.66 -16.96 16.92
C THR A 105 -8.40 -15.45 16.84
N GLY A 106 -9.43 -14.60 16.98
CA GLY A 106 -9.36 -13.16 16.69
C GLY A 106 -9.41 -12.24 17.92
N ALA A 107 -8.87 -11.02 17.77
CA ALA A 107 -8.95 -9.95 18.77
C ALA A 107 -10.39 -9.39 18.92
N PRO A 108 -10.80 -8.90 20.11
CA PRO A 108 -12.18 -8.50 20.41
C PRO A 108 -12.80 -7.51 19.40
N ASN A 109 -12.09 -6.44 19.04
CA ASN A 109 -12.61 -5.42 18.11
C ASN A 109 -12.88 -5.95 16.69
N THR A 110 -12.26 -7.07 16.32
CA THR A 110 -12.52 -7.73 15.03
C THR A 110 -13.74 -8.65 15.08
N LYS A 111 -14.19 -9.05 16.28
CA LYS A 111 -15.35 -9.93 16.46
C LYS A 111 -16.65 -9.21 16.14
N ASP A 112 -16.88 -8.06 16.77
CA ASP A 112 -18.11 -7.28 16.57
C ASP A 112 -18.29 -6.83 15.12
N GLN A 113 -17.19 -6.47 14.48
CA GLN A 113 -17.20 -6.07 13.08
C GLN A 113 -17.60 -7.23 12.16
N ARG A 114 -17.04 -8.43 12.36
CA ARG A 114 -17.37 -9.61 11.55
C ARG A 114 -18.84 -10.01 11.73
N VAL A 115 -19.35 -9.92 12.95
CA VAL A 115 -20.78 -10.12 13.23
C VAL A 115 -21.64 -9.10 12.47
N ARG A 116 -21.21 -7.85 12.35
CA ARG A 116 -21.94 -6.83 11.56
C ARG A 116 -21.99 -7.18 10.07
N VAL A 117 -20.92 -7.74 9.49
CA VAL A 117 -20.91 -8.16 8.07
C VAL A 117 -21.97 -9.22 7.82
N ALA A 118 -22.08 -10.24 8.67
CA ALA A 118 -23.13 -11.24 8.55
C ALA A 118 -24.53 -10.58 8.67
N ARG A 119 -24.71 -9.67 9.62
CA ARG A 119 -25.98 -8.91 9.80
C ARG A 119 -26.38 -8.04 8.61
N CYS A 120 -25.47 -7.74 7.69
CA CYS A 120 -25.81 -7.06 6.44
C CYS A 120 -26.58 -7.95 5.46
N PHE A 121 -26.80 -9.23 5.75
CA PHE A 121 -27.52 -10.14 4.87
C PHE A 121 -28.59 -10.94 5.62
N GLU A 122 -29.72 -11.15 4.96
CA GLU A 122 -30.77 -12.09 5.32
C GLU A 122 -30.92 -13.09 4.16
N GLY A 123 -30.43 -14.31 4.35
CA GLY A 123 -30.21 -15.23 3.23
C GLY A 123 -29.19 -14.66 2.24
N ASN A 124 -29.65 -14.35 1.02
CA ASN A 124 -28.89 -13.68 -0.03
C ASN A 124 -29.20 -12.18 -0.15
N VAL A 125 -30.21 -11.69 0.54
CA VAL A 125 -30.70 -10.31 0.41
C VAL A 125 -29.85 -9.37 1.27
N CYS A 126 -29.33 -8.30 0.67
CA CYS A 126 -28.61 -7.23 1.36
C CYS A 126 -29.58 -6.39 2.21
N ASN A 127 -29.20 -6.15 3.47
CA ASN A 127 -29.84 -5.24 4.43
C ASN A 127 -28.95 -4.02 4.76
N TYR A 128 -27.84 -3.85 4.06
CA TYR A 128 -26.94 -2.70 4.22
C TYR A 128 -27.55 -1.44 3.56
N GLU A 129 -27.41 -0.31 4.23
CA GLU A 129 -27.94 0.97 3.78
C GLU A 129 -27.45 1.30 2.36
N GLY A 130 -28.38 1.59 1.46
CA GLY A 130 -28.11 1.84 0.04
C GLY A 130 -28.15 0.60 -0.86
N CYS A 131 -28.04 -0.64 -0.36
CA CYS A 131 -28.30 -1.87 -1.14
C CYS A 131 -29.44 -2.72 -0.58
N LYS A 132 -30.32 -2.12 0.23
CA LYS A 132 -31.41 -2.85 0.87
C LYS A 132 -32.28 -3.56 -0.18
N ASP A 133 -32.66 -4.79 0.12
CA ASP A 133 -33.54 -5.65 -0.68
C ASP A 133 -32.91 -6.17 -2.00
N LEU A 134 -31.62 -5.91 -2.26
CA LEU A 134 -30.90 -6.47 -3.39
C LEU A 134 -30.39 -7.89 -3.09
N ASP A 135 -30.61 -8.83 -4.00
CA ASP A 135 -30.08 -10.19 -3.89
C ASP A 135 -28.64 -10.27 -4.41
N VAL A 136 -27.73 -10.86 -3.62
CA VAL A 136 -26.32 -11.00 -3.99
C VAL A 136 -26.07 -11.97 -5.14
N THR A 137 -26.99 -12.87 -5.45
CA THR A 137 -26.83 -13.82 -6.57
C THR A 137 -27.12 -13.16 -7.92
N THR A 138 -27.93 -12.10 -7.94
CA THR A 138 -28.31 -11.37 -9.16
C THR A 138 -27.70 -9.99 -9.27
N SER A 139 -27.48 -9.31 -8.13
CA SER A 139 -27.13 -7.89 -8.05
C SER A 139 -25.81 -7.66 -7.28
N HIS A 140 -24.90 -8.64 -7.29
CA HIS A 140 -23.64 -8.56 -6.53
C HIS A 140 -22.79 -7.34 -6.89
N LYS A 141 -22.75 -6.92 -8.16
CA LYS A 141 -21.97 -5.75 -8.58
C LYS A 141 -22.42 -4.49 -7.85
N GLU A 142 -23.71 -4.19 -7.88
CA GLU A 142 -24.28 -3.02 -7.19
C GLU A 142 -24.08 -3.09 -5.68
N ILE A 143 -24.24 -4.28 -5.09
CA ILE A 143 -23.99 -4.49 -3.66
C ILE A 143 -22.52 -4.20 -3.33
N PHE A 144 -21.57 -4.74 -4.10
CA PHE A 144 -20.15 -4.56 -3.86
C PHE A 144 -19.69 -3.11 -4.09
N ASP A 145 -20.32 -2.41 -5.02
CA ASP A 145 -20.11 -0.99 -5.28
C ASP A 145 -20.52 -0.11 -4.10
N ARG A 146 -21.53 -0.50 -3.34
CA ARG A 146 -22.02 0.30 -2.19
C ARG A 146 -21.37 -0.07 -0.87
N MET A 147 -20.84 -1.30 -0.75
CA MET A 147 -20.19 -1.76 0.47
C MET A 147 -18.78 -1.17 0.67
N THR A 148 -18.37 -1.04 1.94
CA THR A 148 -17.01 -0.60 2.29
C THR A 148 -15.97 -1.69 2.00
N SER A 149 -14.72 -1.31 1.71
CA SER A 149 -13.64 -2.29 1.45
C SER A 149 -13.42 -3.25 2.63
N LYS A 150 -13.73 -2.79 3.84
CA LYS A 150 -13.70 -3.59 5.06
C LYS A 150 -14.66 -4.78 5.03
N TYR A 151 -15.89 -4.57 4.55
CA TYR A 151 -16.91 -5.62 4.43
C TYR A 151 -16.60 -6.55 3.25
N LEU A 152 -16.20 -5.98 2.11
CA LEU A 152 -15.75 -6.77 0.96
C LEU A 152 -14.58 -7.70 1.30
N LYS A 153 -13.69 -7.29 2.20
CA LYS A 153 -12.59 -8.14 2.67
C LYS A 153 -13.07 -9.41 3.39
N ASP A 154 -14.06 -9.28 4.26
CA ASP A 154 -14.62 -10.41 5.00
C ASP A 154 -15.48 -11.30 4.09
N ILE A 155 -16.27 -10.70 3.18
CA ILE A 155 -17.05 -11.44 2.17
C ILE A 155 -16.12 -12.22 1.23
N ALA A 156 -15.10 -11.58 0.65
CA ALA A 156 -14.12 -12.25 -0.20
C ALA A 156 -13.39 -13.38 0.53
N ALA A 157 -13.10 -13.23 1.83
CA ALA A 157 -12.48 -14.29 2.62
C ALA A 157 -13.40 -15.49 2.83
N ALA A 158 -14.70 -15.25 3.08
CA ALA A 158 -15.69 -16.31 3.20
C ALA A 158 -15.90 -17.03 1.86
N LEU A 159 -16.07 -16.28 0.76
CA LEU A 159 -16.20 -16.85 -0.59
C LEU A 159 -14.94 -17.61 -1.02
N LYS A 160 -13.74 -17.17 -0.62
CA LYS A 160 -12.50 -17.90 -0.88
C LYS A 160 -12.50 -19.28 -0.24
N ALA A 161 -13.05 -19.43 0.97
CA ALA A 161 -13.13 -20.72 1.65
C ALA A 161 -13.99 -21.72 0.85
N VAL A 162 -15.12 -21.25 0.31
CA VAL A 162 -16.00 -22.05 -0.57
C VAL A 162 -15.32 -22.39 -1.89
N LYS A 163 -14.66 -21.39 -2.51
CA LYS A 163 -13.89 -21.62 -3.73
C LYS A 163 -12.86 -22.74 -3.53
N LEU A 164 -12.18 -22.75 -2.38
CA LEU A 164 -11.17 -23.77 -2.05
C LEU A 164 -11.75 -25.13 -1.70
N SER A 165 -13.01 -25.22 -1.25
CA SER A 165 -13.68 -26.51 -1.01
C SER A 165 -14.14 -27.19 -2.30
N GLY A 166 -14.16 -26.46 -3.43
CA GLY A 166 -14.62 -26.98 -4.72
C GLY A 166 -16.14 -27.15 -4.82
N GLN A 167 -16.89 -26.67 -3.82
CA GLN A 167 -18.35 -26.78 -3.81
C GLN A 167 -18.96 -25.93 -4.92
N ARG A 168 -19.89 -26.52 -5.68
CA ARG A 168 -20.64 -25.87 -6.75
C ARG A 168 -22.07 -25.56 -6.28
N PHE A 169 -22.64 -24.49 -6.84
CA PHE A 169 -23.98 -24.02 -6.52
C PHE A 169 -24.79 -23.83 -7.79
N SER A 170 -26.11 -24.00 -7.71
CA SER A 170 -27.03 -23.92 -8.85
C SER A 170 -27.31 -22.50 -9.31
N ASN A 171 -27.28 -21.53 -8.39
CA ASN A 171 -27.74 -20.15 -8.61
C ASN A 171 -26.62 -19.13 -8.81
N VAL A 172 -25.35 -19.51 -8.64
CA VAL A 172 -24.22 -18.58 -8.77
C VAL A 172 -22.90 -19.28 -9.03
N ASP A 173 -22.04 -18.63 -9.82
CA ASP A 173 -20.63 -18.99 -9.96
C ASP A 173 -19.82 -18.37 -8.82
N ILE A 174 -19.37 -19.20 -7.87
CA ILE A 174 -18.55 -18.77 -6.73
C ILE A 174 -17.19 -18.24 -7.16
N VAL A 175 -16.60 -18.77 -8.24
CA VAL A 175 -15.30 -18.32 -8.73
C VAL A 175 -15.43 -16.88 -9.23
N GLN A 176 -16.46 -16.62 -10.03
CA GLN A 176 -16.76 -15.27 -10.52
C GLN A 176 -17.16 -14.33 -9.39
N LEU A 177 -18.06 -14.73 -8.51
CA LEU A 177 -18.52 -13.89 -7.39
C LEU A 177 -17.36 -13.50 -6.45
N HIS A 178 -16.47 -14.45 -6.15
CA HIS A 178 -15.25 -14.19 -5.39
C HIS A 178 -14.32 -13.21 -6.13
N ALA A 179 -14.10 -13.41 -7.44
CA ALA A 179 -13.24 -12.54 -8.24
C ALA A 179 -13.77 -11.11 -8.27
N ASP A 180 -15.07 -10.92 -8.53
CA ASP A 180 -15.72 -9.61 -8.54
C ASP A 180 -15.61 -8.91 -7.19
N CYS A 181 -15.89 -9.63 -6.09
CA CYS A 181 -15.76 -9.09 -4.74
C CYS A 181 -14.31 -8.69 -4.41
N HIS A 182 -13.34 -9.54 -4.80
CA HIS A 182 -11.93 -9.30 -4.54
C HIS A 182 -11.40 -8.11 -5.32
N ASN A 183 -11.72 -8.04 -6.61
CA ASN A 183 -11.29 -6.95 -7.49
C ASN A 183 -11.87 -5.63 -7.03
N ARG A 184 -13.18 -5.58 -6.71
CA ARG A 184 -13.80 -4.34 -6.22
C ARG A 184 -13.20 -3.87 -4.89
N ARG A 185 -12.88 -4.80 -3.98
CA ARG A 185 -12.13 -4.48 -2.76
C ARG A 185 -10.77 -3.86 -3.09
N CYS A 186 -10.01 -4.47 -4.00
CA CYS A 186 -8.67 -3.98 -4.39
C CYS A 186 -8.75 -2.57 -5.00
N VAL A 187 -9.73 -2.30 -5.87
CA VAL A 187 -9.98 -0.97 -6.44
C VAL A 187 -10.25 0.06 -5.34
N LYS A 188 -11.17 -0.25 -4.41
CA LYS A 188 -11.50 0.67 -3.30
C LYS A 188 -10.33 0.90 -2.34
N ASP A 189 -9.58 -0.15 -2.01
CA ASP A 189 -8.38 -0.01 -1.18
C ASP A 189 -7.33 0.87 -1.90
N LYS A 190 -7.15 0.70 -3.21
CA LYS A 190 -6.24 1.53 -4.01
C LYS A 190 -6.67 2.99 -4.05
N ALA A 191 -7.94 3.27 -4.34
CA ALA A 191 -8.50 4.62 -4.35
C ALA A 191 -8.26 5.32 -3.01
N ARG A 192 -8.57 4.66 -1.90
CA ARG A 192 -8.32 5.18 -0.55
C ARG A 192 -6.82 5.44 -0.27
N GLU A 193 -5.92 4.57 -0.73
CA GLU A 193 -4.48 4.79 -0.54
C GLU A 193 -3.97 5.97 -1.37
N ILE A 194 -4.55 6.23 -2.55
CA ILE A 194 -4.28 7.42 -3.37
C ILE A 194 -4.82 8.68 -2.70
N GLU A 195 -6.06 8.65 -2.19
CA GLU A 195 -6.62 9.77 -1.41
C GLU A 195 -5.72 10.13 -0.23
N LYS A 196 -5.31 9.13 0.56
CA LYS A 196 -4.36 9.34 1.67
C LYS A 196 -3.01 9.88 1.22
N ALA A 197 -2.48 9.44 0.09
CA ALA A 197 -1.24 9.96 -0.45
C ALA A 197 -1.37 11.46 -0.79
N ASN A 198 -2.54 11.86 -1.29
CA ASN A 198 -2.87 13.23 -1.69
C ASN A 198 -3.39 14.13 -0.55
N GLU A 199 -3.77 13.59 0.61
CA GLU A 199 -4.16 14.39 1.78
C GLU A 199 -3.09 15.44 2.11
N LYS A 200 -3.53 16.63 2.55
CA LYS A 200 -2.63 17.73 2.93
C LYS A 200 -1.60 17.27 3.97
N LEU A 201 -0.34 17.63 3.75
CA LEU A 201 0.73 17.35 4.70
C LEU A 201 0.51 18.12 6.01
N LYS A 202 0.65 17.44 7.14
CA LYS A 202 0.73 18.10 8.46
C LYS A 202 2.03 18.86 8.65
N ILE A 203 3.10 18.39 8.02
CA ILE A 203 4.42 19.03 8.06
C ILE A 203 5.18 18.77 6.75
N SER A 204 6.05 19.71 6.36
CA SER A 204 6.97 19.56 5.24
C SER A 204 8.39 19.32 5.73
N VAL A 205 9.25 18.73 4.89
CA VAL A 205 10.67 18.57 5.23
C VAL A 205 11.34 19.92 5.45
N ASP A 206 11.02 20.94 4.64
CA ASP A 206 11.55 22.28 4.82
C ASP A 206 11.08 22.94 6.12
N GLY A 207 9.83 22.71 6.52
CA GLY A 207 9.33 23.15 7.83
C GLY A 207 10.08 22.47 8.98
N CYS A 208 10.40 21.18 8.85
CA CYS A 208 11.22 20.47 9.83
C CYS A 208 12.65 21.04 9.89
N LYS A 209 13.26 21.35 8.73
CA LYS A 209 14.59 21.97 8.67
C LYS A 209 14.60 23.36 9.30
N ALA A 210 13.60 24.18 9.02
CA ALA A 210 13.46 25.50 9.61
C ALA A 210 13.33 25.41 11.14
N PHE A 211 12.56 24.45 11.65
CA PHE A 211 12.50 24.17 13.08
C PHE A 211 13.86 23.77 13.64
N ALA A 212 14.54 22.80 13.01
CA ALA A 212 15.84 22.31 13.48
C ALA A 212 16.94 23.38 13.44
N ALA A 213 16.90 24.31 12.49
CA ALA A 213 17.85 25.42 12.40
C ALA A 213 17.79 26.38 13.60
N ASN A 214 16.65 26.43 14.29
CA ASN A 214 16.44 27.25 15.48
C ASN A 214 16.79 26.53 16.79
N VAL A 215 17.13 25.24 16.74
CA VAL A 215 17.54 24.49 17.92
C VAL A 215 19.02 24.74 18.18
N PRO A 216 19.43 25.13 19.40
CA PRO A 216 20.85 25.31 19.73
C PRO A 216 21.63 24.01 19.54
N LEU A 217 22.81 24.09 18.92
CA LEU A 217 23.65 22.93 18.68
C LEU A 217 24.17 22.36 20.00
N LYS A 218 23.51 21.31 20.47
CA LYS A 218 23.91 20.50 21.62
C LYS A 218 23.41 19.06 21.45
N PRO A 219 24.03 18.09 22.15
CA PRO A 219 23.50 16.73 22.21
C PRO A 219 22.05 16.72 22.70
N LEU A 220 21.17 16.11 21.92
CA LEU A 220 19.73 16.06 22.14
C LEU A 220 19.36 14.96 23.13
N ASP A 221 18.27 15.18 23.87
CA ASP A 221 17.56 14.11 24.59
C ASP A 221 16.95 13.10 23.61
N ASP A 222 16.53 11.95 24.13
CA ASP A 222 16.01 10.85 23.30
C ASP A 222 14.77 11.28 22.50
N GLY A 223 13.89 12.10 23.09
CA GLY A 223 12.68 12.56 22.42
C GLY A 223 13.01 13.39 21.19
N MET A 224 13.81 14.44 21.37
CA MET A 224 14.21 15.33 20.29
C MET A 224 15.09 14.65 19.25
N LEU A 225 15.96 13.73 19.68
CA LEU A 225 16.77 12.93 18.75
C LEU A 225 15.91 12.01 17.89
N ALA A 226 14.90 11.35 18.46
CA ALA A 226 13.96 10.51 17.72
C ALA A 226 13.15 11.34 16.71
N VAL A 227 12.73 12.56 17.09
CA VAL A 227 12.09 13.51 16.17
C VAL A 227 13.04 13.88 15.03
N PHE A 228 14.29 14.26 15.33
CA PHE A 228 15.26 14.68 14.31
C PHE A 228 15.61 13.54 13.35
N LEU A 229 15.82 12.32 13.85
CA LEU A 229 16.05 11.14 13.00
C LEU A 229 14.85 10.84 12.10
N SER A 230 13.64 10.91 12.65
CA SER A 230 12.41 10.68 11.86
C SER A 230 12.21 11.76 10.80
N ALA A 231 12.43 13.02 11.16
CA ALA A 231 12.26 14.19 10.30
C ALA A 231 13.35 14.36 9.24
N ALA A 232 14.55 13.82 9.47
CA ALA A 232 15.66 13.87 8.52
C ALA A 232 15.65 12.69 7.53
N SER A 233 15.22 11.52 7.99
CA SER A 233 15.31 10.29 7.18
C SER A 233 13.99 9.89 6.53
N GLY A 234 12.84 10.15 7.16
CA GLY A 234 11.57 9.57 6.74
C GLY A 234 11.50 8.03 6.88
N LEU A 235 12.40 7.44 7.66
CA LEU A 235 12.31 6.03 8.05
C LEU A 235 11.09 5.82 8.96
N ARG A 236 10.66 4.56 9.13
CA ARG A 236 9.62 4.24 10.12
C ARG A 236 10.27 4.26 11.51
N CYS A 237 10.07 3.20 12.27
CA CYS A 237 10.64 3.07 13.61
C CYS A 237 12.05 2.45 13.57
N ASP A 238 12.60 2.15 12.38
CA ASP A 238 13.94 1.60 12.20
C ASP A 238 15.04 2.35 12.99
N PRO A 239 15.03 3.69 13.11
CA PRO A 239 16.04 4.43 13.87
C PRO A 239 16.10 4.10 15.36
N VAL A 240 15.10 3.39 15.93
CA VAL A 240 15.19 2.91 17.33
C VAL A 240 16.39 2.00 17.54
N TYR A 241 16.82 1.28 16.50
CA TYR A 241 17.98 0.39 16.52
C TYR A 241 19.25 1.08 15.99
N LEU A 242 19.28 2.42 15.93
CA LEU A 242 20.47 3.14 15.51
C LEU A 242 21.65 2.83 16.44
N GLN A 243 22.70 2.25 15.89
CA GLN A 243 23.93 1.93 16.61
C GLN A 243 24.84 3.16 16.69
N THR A 244 25.59 3.22 17.78
CA THR A 244 26.56 4.28 18.04
C THR A 244 27.87 4.10 17.26
N ALA A 245 28.12 2.89 16.75
CA ALA A 245 29.26 2.54 15.91
C ALA A 245 28.80 1.85 14.62
N PRO A 246 29.59 1.95 13.52
CA PRO A 246 29.27 1.29 12.25
C PRO A 246 29.15 -0.24 12.39
N HIS A 247 28.09 -0.81 11.79
CA HIS A 247 27.87 -2.25 11.77
C HIS A 247 26.87 -2.62 10.68
N ASP A 248 27.06 -3.76 10.01
CA ASP A 248 26.25 -4.13 8.84
C ASP A 248 24.83 -4.63 9.14
N VAL A 249 24.43 -4.71 10.42
CA VAL A 249 23.17 -5.37 10.83
C VAL A 249 22.08 -4.35 11.10
N TYR A 250 22.31 -3.38 11.99
CA TYR A 250 21.32 -2.36 12.31
C TYR A 250 21.68 -1.01 11.68
N PRO A 251 20.78 -0.02 11.71
CA PRO A 251 21.10 1.30 11.22
C PRO A 251 22.32 1.89 11.96
N TYR A 252 23.20 2.58 11.25
CA TYR A 252 24.34 3.30 11.79
C TYR A 252 24.58 4.60 11.00
N LEU A 253 25.43 5.47 11.55
CA LEU A 253 25.83 6.71 10.87
C LEU A 253 27.17 6.54 10.15
N GLU A 254 27.25 7.04 8.92
CA GLU A 254 28.47 7.06 8.11
C GLU A 254 28.73 8.46 7.57
N MET A 255 29.98 8.92 7.64
CA MET A 255 30.43 10.12 6.93
C MET A 255 31.00 9.70 5.57
N ARG A 256 30.49 10.28 4.49
CA ARG A 256 30.98 10.10 3.12
C ARG A 256 30.95 11.45 2.41
N ASP A 257 32.07 11.87 1.83
CA ASP A 257 32.18 13.11 1.05
C ASP A 257 31.61 14.34 1.79
N ASP A 258 32.03 14.51 3.05
CA ASP A 258 31.57 15.56 3.98
C ASP A 258 30.05 15.58 4.29
N LYS A 259 29.34 14.53 3.90
CA LYS A 259 27.91 14.34 4.16
C LYS A 259 27.68 13.20 5.13
N LEU A 260 26.67 13.39 5.98
CA LEU A 260 26.23 12.37 6.92
C LEU A 260 25.16 11.49 6.28
N TYR A 261 25.32 10.17 6.39
CA TYR A 261 24.35 9.19 5.94
C TYR A 261 23.88 8.33 7.11
N ILE A 262 22.60 7.94 7.09
CA ILE A 262 22.13 6.76 7.83
C ILE A 262 22.14 5.57 6.89
N ARG A 263 22.79 4.49 7.31
CA ARG A 263 22.96 3.25 6.55
C ARG A 263 22.54 2.03 7.35
N GLY A 264 22.19 0.93 6.69
CA GLY A 264 21.86 -0.34 7.34
C GLY A 264 21.17 -1.32 6.39
N ASN A 265 21.21 -2.62 6.71
CA ASN A 265 20.80 -3.67 5.75
C ASN A 265 19.67 -4.58 6.24
N LYS A 266 19.19 -4.44 7.49
CA LYS A 266 18.17 -5.34 8.05
C LYS A 266 16.82 -4.66 8.21
N LEU A 267 15.81 -5.27 7.60
CA LEU A 267 14.39 -4.94 7.75
C LEU A 267 13.86 -5.70 8.98
N MET A 268 13.50 -5.01 10.05
CA MET A 268 13.05 -5.65 11.31
C MET A 268 11.54 -5.99 11.33
N SER A 269 10.85 -5.91 10.19
CA SER A 269 9.45 -6.34 10.08
C SER A 269 9.38 -7.81 9.69
N GLU A 270 8.88 -8.66 10.59
CA GLU A 270 8.58 -10.09 10.35
C GLU A 270 7.72 -10.35 9.10
N ARG A 271 6.99 -9.35 8.61
CA ARG A 271 6.11 -9.44 7.43
C ARG A 271 6.78 -9.14 6.08
N ALA A 272 8.07 -8.83 6.06
CA ALA A 272 8.77 -8.56 4.80
C ALA A 272 9.10 -9.90 4.11
N THR A 273 8.44 -10.16 2.98
CA THR A 273 8.64 -11.33 2.12
C THR A 273 9.97 -11.29 1.37
N THR A 274 10.61 -10.11 1.25
CA THR A 274 11.91 -9.90 0.61
C THR A 274 12.94 -9.47 1.66
N LYS A 275 13.50 -10.45 2.37
CA LYS A 275 14.51 -10.23 3.42
C LYS A 275 15.84 -9.68 2.88
N ASP A 276 16.10 -9.80 1.57
CA ASP A 276 17.44 -9.56 0.99
C ASP A 276 17.57 -8.29 0.14
N LYS A 277 16.57 -7.38 0.14
CA LYS A 277 16.58 -6.18 -0.73
C LYS A 277 16.44 -4.83 -0.01
N TYR A 278 16.36 -4.81 1.31
CA TYR A 278 16.21 -3.55 2.04
C TYR A 278 17.55 -2.97 2.46
N VAL A 279 17.99 -1.95 1.73
CA VAL A 279 19.21 -1.22 2.03
C VAL A 279 18.84 0.21 2.38
N ILE A 280 19.04 0.59 3.65
CA ILE A 280 18.96 1.97 4.09
C ILE A 280 20.22 2.68 3.59
N ASN A 281 20.02 3.73 2.81
CA ASN A 281 21.08 4.62 2.37
C ASN A 281 20.47 6.02 2.17
N ILE A 282 20.43 6.82 3.24
CA ILE A 282 19.75 8.11 3.25
C ILE A 282 20.71 9.19 3.74
N GLU A 283 20.91 10.21 2.90
CA GLU A 283 21.63 11.43 3.28
C GLU A 283 20.82 12.20 4.34
N ILE A 284 21.47 12.55 5.45
CA ILE A 284 20.95 13.42 6.49
C ILE A 284 21.35 14.84 6.13
N GLU A 285 20.39 15.61 5.64
CA GLU A 285 20.59 17.00 5.21
C GLU A 285 20.76 17.94 6.44
N GLU A 286 21.54 19.00 6.28
CA GLU A 286 21.58 20.11 7.25
C GLU A 286 20.18 20.73 7.42
N PRO A 287 19.84 21.21 8.63
CA PRO A 287 20.67 21.31 9.84
C PRO A 287 20.72 20.05 10.72
N PHE A 288 20.00 18.98 10.36
CA PHE A 288 19.87 17.80 11.21
C PHE A 288 21.19 17.08 11.47
N ALA A 289 22.07 17.05 10.47
CA ALA A 289 23.32 16.30 10.49
C ALA A 289 24.16 16.60 11.74
N LYS A 290 24.40 17.90 12.03
CA LYS A 290 25.21 18.32 13.18
C LYS A 290 24.62 17.90 14.52
N HIS A 291 23.31 18.06 14.69
CA HIS A 291 22.63 17.68 15.92
C HIS A 291 22.64 16.18 16.15
N ILE A 292 22.34 15.40 15.10
CA ILE A 292 22.31 13.94 15.16
C ILE A 292 23.71 13.42 15.45
N LEU A 293 24.72 13.87 14.71
CA LEU A 293 26.10 13.43 14.89
C LEU A 293 26.61 13.70 16.32
N ALA A 294 26.44 14.93 16.82
CA ALA A 294 26.85 15.28 18.19
C ALA A 294 26.13 14.43 19.26
N SER A 295 24.85 14.10 19.02
CA SER A 295 24.05 13.29 19.95
C SER A 295 24.47 11.83 19.97
N VAL A 296 24.82 11.26 18.81
CA VAL A 296 25.30 9.88 18.69
C VAL A 296 26.72 9.76 19.26
N GLN A 297 27.62 10.70 18.95
CA GLN A 297 28.98 10.71 19.50
C GLN A 297 29.00 10.79 21.03
N LYS A 298 28.13 11.63 21.64
CA LYS A 298 28.02 11.69 23.10
C LYS A 298 27.61 10.35 23.71
N ARG A 299 26.67 9.64 23.08
CA ARG A 299 26.19 8.33 23.54
C ARG A 299 27.25 7.24 23.34
N ALA A 300 27.96 7.28 22.22
CA ALA A 300 29.12 6.42 21.95
C ALA A 300 30.20 6.59 23.02
N ALA A 301 30.55 7.85 23.37
CA ALA A 301 31.51 8.15 24.43
C ALA A 301 31.06 7.70 25.82
N ALA A 302 29.75 7.56 26.04
CA ALA A 302 29.17 6.98 27.26
C ALA A 302 29.13 5.44 27.26
N GLY A 303 29.67 4.78 26.22
CA GLY A 303 29.73 3.32 26.11
C GLY A 303 28.43 2.65 25.67
N GLN A 304 27.44 3.41 25.19
CA GLN A 304 26.20 2.83 24.67
C GLN A 304 26.46 2.15 23.33
N SER A 305 25.84 0.98 23.12
CA SER A 305 25.83 0.26 21.83
C SER A 305 24.73 0.76 20.90
N PHE A 306 23.58 1.14 21.47
CA PHE A 306 22.46 1.73 20.75
C PHE A 306 22.16 3.13 21.24
N VAL A 307 21.73 4.00 20.33
CA VAL A 307 21.36 5.38 20.63
C VAL A 307 20.12 5.45 21.55
N PHE A 308 19.23 4.46 21.45
CA PHE A 308 17.99 4.37 22.23
C PHE A 308 17.92 3.08 23.07
N GLU A 309 18.99 2.73 23.78
CA GLU A 309 19.05 1.51 24.61
C GLU A 309 17.83 1.32 25.52
N GLY A 310 17.34 2.40 26.15
CA GLY A 310 16.17 2.35 27.04
C GLY A 310 14.84 2.02 26.36
N LEU A 311 14.77 2.08 25.03
CA LEU A 311 13.56 1.72 24.27
C LEU A 311 13.59 0.28 23.74
N ILE A 312 14.78 -0.32 23.66
CA ILE A 312 14.98 -1.64 23.08
C ILE A 312 14.47 -2.71 24.05
N ASN A 313 13.60 -3.58 23.53
CA ASN A 313 13.00 -4.69 24.26
C ASN A 313 13.11 -5.97 23.42
N GLU A 314 13.12 -7.14 24.08
CA GLU A 314 13.08 -8.45 23.40
C GLU A 314 11.90 -8.56 22.42
N ASN A 315 10.78 -7.91 22.75
CA ASN A 315 9.66 -7.79 21.84
C ASN A 315 9.89 -6.63 20.84
N HIS A 316 10.22 -6.97 19.60
CA HIS A 316 10.41 -6.02 18.50
C HIS A 316 9.19 -5.11 18.26
N THR A 317 7.98 -5.66 18.32
CA THR A 317 6.75 -4.87 18.13
C THR A 317 6.59 -3.83 19.24
N LYS A 318 6.93 -4.20 20.49
CA LYS A 318 6.92 -3.27 21.62
C LYS A 318 7.98 -2.19 21.47
N THR A 319 9.18 -2.53 21.00
CA THR A 319 10.25 -1.58 20.73
C THR A 319 9.83 -0.51 19.72
N MET A 320 9.27 -0.92 18.58
CA MET A 320 8.78 0.01 17.55
C MET A 320 7.65 0.90 18.08
N ARG A 321 6.74 0.33 18.89
CA ARG A 321 5.67 1.09 19.53
C ARG A 321 6.21 2.15 20.49
N ASN A 322 7.16 1.79 21.34
CA ASN A 322 7.80 2.72 22.29
C ASN A 322 8.45 3.90 21.57
N TYR A 323 9.14 3.64 20.45
CA TYR A 323 9.73 4.70 19.63
C TYR A 323 8.67 5.63 19.04
N SER A 324 7.60 5.07 18.48
CA SER A 324 6.50 5.88 17.94
C SER A 324 5.81 6.72 19.03
N GLU A 325 5.60 6.15 20.23
CA GLU A 325 5.01 6.86 21.37
C GLU A 325 5.94 7.97 21.86
N LEU A 326 7.25 7.75 21.89
CA LEU A 326 8.24 8.79 22.23
C LEU A 326 8.20 9.96 21.24
N VAL A 327 8.14 9.68 19.93
CA VAL A 327 8.03 10.72 18.91
C VAL A 327 6.74 11.52 19.11
N ILE A 328 5.61 10.85 19.28
CA ILE A 328 4.30 11.52 19.50
C ILE A 328 4.32 12.37 20.77
N ALA A 329 4.83 11.83 21.88
CA ALA A 329 4.90 12.56 23.14
C ALA A 329 5.81 13.79 23.04
N THR A 330 6.88 13.70 22.26
CA THR A 330 7.79 14.82 22.01
C THR A 330 7.16 15.88 21.11
N THR A 331 6.58 15.49 19.97
CA THR A 331 5.94 16.45 19.04
C THR A 331 4.69 17.09 19.63
N ALA A 332 4.02 16.43 20.59
CA ALA A 332 2.90 17.02 21.32
C ALA A 332 3.28 18.20 22.20
N LYS A 333 4.55 18.31 22.60
CA LYS A 333 5.07 19.42 23.42
C LYS A 333 5.52 20.62 22.59
N SER A 334 5.56 20.48 21.26
CA SER A 334 6.06 21.51 20.35
C SER A 334 4.93 22.03 19.47
N GLU A 335 4.63 23.33 19.59
CA GLU A 335 3.65 24.00 18.72
C GLU A 335 4.06 23.95 17.25
N ALA A 336 5.37 23.96 16.96
CA ALA A 336 5.88 23.87 15.59
C ALA A 336 5.66 22.50 14.95
N LEU A 337 5.56 21.44 15.75
CA LEU A 337 5.46 20.06 15.27
C LEU A 337 4.06 19.46 15.44
N GLN A 338 3.11 20.14 16.10
CA GLN A 338 1.66 19.85 16.08
C GLN A 338 1.27 18.37 16.18
N ARG A 339 1.88 17.59 17.10
CA ARG A 339 1.59 16.14 17.28
C ARG A 339 1.81 15.29 16.01
N VAL A 340 2.74 15.68 15.15
CA VAL A 340 3.20 14.91 14.00
C VAL A 340 3.74 13.54 14.44
N THR A 341 3.42 12.51 13.67
CA THR A 341 3.86 11.13 13.90
C THR A 341 5.02 10.74 12.99
N VAL A 342 5.64 9.58 13.24
CA VAL A 342 6.66 8.99 12.35
C VAL A 342 6.12 8.82 10.92
N VAL A 343 4.84 8.46 10.76
CA VAL A 343 4.20 8.30 9.45
C VAL A 343 4.06 9.63 8.72
N ASP A 344 3.77 10.71 9.45
CA ASP A 344 3.65 12.06 8.87
C ASP A 344 5.01 12.55 8.33
N PHE A 345 6.12 12.33 9.05
CA PHE A 345 7.47 12.65 8.56
C PHE A 345 7.83 11.85 7.30
N ARG A 346 7.53 10.55 7.32
CA ARG A 346 7.74 9.67 6.18
C ARG A 346 6.96 10.12 4.95
N LYS A 347 5.70 10.50 5.12
CA LYS A 347 4.85 11.06 4.06
C LYS A 347 5.46 12.36 3.52
N ALA A 348 5.94 13.25 4.37
CA ALA A 348 6.56 14.50 3.95
C ALA A 348 7.77 14.28 3.02
N HIS A 349 8.63 13.31 3.32
CA HIS A 349 9.77 12.96 2.46
C HIS A 349 9.32 12.38 1.12
N VAL A 350 8.41 11.42 1.15
CA VAL A 350 7.88 10.79 -0.06
C VAL A 350 7.23 11.84 -0.97
N THR A 351 6.37 12.69 -0.43
CA THR A 351 5.74 13.78 -1.18
C THR A 351 6.76 14.79 -1.72
N ARG A 352 7.81 15.12 -0.95
CA ARG A 352 8.89 16.00 -1.42
C ARG A 352 9.61 15.38 -2.61
N ASP A 353 10.06 14.14 -2.48
CA ASP A 353 10.87 13.48 -3.50
C ASP A 353 10.05 13.29 -4.81
N VAL A 354 8.76 12.94 -4.71
CA VAL A 354 7.85 12.90 -5.88
C VAL A 354 7.70 14.28 -6.54
N LYS A 355 7.52 15.35 -5.76
CA LYS A 355 7.45 16.72 -6.31
C LYS A 355 8.73 17.11 -7.07
N ARG A 356 9.90 16.74 -6.53
CA ARG A 356 11.19 17.00 -7.17
C ARG A 356 11.33 16.23 -8.49
N TYR A 357 10.87 14.98 -8.53
CA TYR A 357 10.82 14.22 -9.78
C TYR A 357 9.89 14.89 -10.79
N LEU A 358 8.67 15.27 -10.40
CA LEU A 358 7.70 15.94 -11.28
C LEU A 358 8.17 17.32 -11.77
N ALA A 359 9.12 17.95 -11.06
CA ALA A 359 9.79 19.17 -11.46
C ALA A 359 11.05 18.93 -12.33
N GLY A 360 11.44 17.68 -12.57
CA GLY A 360 12.64 17.31 -13.33
C GLY A 360 13.95 17.46 -12.55
N GLU A 361 13.91 17.64 -11.23
CA GLU A 361 15.10 17.82 -10.40
C GLU A 361 15.84 16.52 -10.09
N ILE A 362 15.14 15.39 -10.13
CA ILE A 362 15.71 14.05 -9.93
C ILE A 362 15.16 13.09 -10.98
N SER A 363 15.95 12.07 -11.35
CA SER A 363 15.49 11.01 -12.25
C SER A 363 14.54 10.03 -11.55
N PHE A 364 13.85 9.20 -12.34
CA PHE A 364 13.01 8.13 -11.80
C PHE A 364 13.84 7.14 -10.96
N ASP A 365 15.01 6.72 -11.45
CA ASP A 365 15.92 5.83 -10.73
C ASP A 365 16.33 6.42 -9.37
N GLN A 366 16.58 7.73 -9.31
CA GLN A 366 16.90 8.41 -8.05
C GLN A 366 15.70 8.44 -7.10
N LEU A 367 14.48 8.63 -7.61
CA LEU A 367 13.26 8.58 -6.81
C LEU A 367 13.01 7.17 -6.27
N GLU A 368 13.10 6.16 -7.13
CA GLU A 368 12.91 4.75 -6.79
C GLU A 368 13.91 4.31 -5.71
N ALA A 369 15.20 4.63 -5.90
CA ALA A 369 16.24 4.37 -4.89
C ALA A 369 15.92 5.04 -3.54
N LYS A 370 15.46 6.31 -3.56
CA LYS A 370 15.04 7.03 -2.34
C LYS A 370 13.81 6.43 -1.67
N PHE A 371 12.89 5.85 -2.43
CA PHE A 371 11.72 5.14 -1.90
C PHE A 371 12.10 3.79 -1.29
N HIS A 372 12.94 3.02 -1.98
CA HIS A 372 13.45 1.74 -1.49
C HIS A 372 14.32 1.89 -0.27
N ALA A 373 15.16 2.93 -0.20
CA ALA A 373 15.95 3.25 0.98
C ALA A 373 15.09 3.52 2.22
N ARG A 374 13.83 3.93 2.03
CA ARG A 374 12.84 4.07 3.10
C ARG A 374 12.02 2.80 3.32
N GLY A 375 12.10 1.81 2.46
CA GLY A 375 11.37 0.54 2.60
C GLY A 375 9.98 0.58 1.99
N HIS A 376 9.77 1.44 1.00
CA HIS A 376 8.60 1.39 0.13
C HIS A 376 8.84 0.45 -1.05
N SER A 377 7.77 -0.21 -1.50
CA SER A 377 7.71 -0.82 -2.83
C SER A 377 7.26 0.20 -3.87
N THR A 378 7.54 -0.10 -5.14
CA THR A 378 7.07 0.68 -6.30
C THR A 378 5.54 0.82 -6.35
N ALA A 379 4.80 -0.18 -5.86
CA ALA A 379 3.33 -0.10 -5.75
C ALA A 379 2.85 1.04 -4.83
N VAL A 380 3.62 1.40 -3.79
CA VAL A 380 3.30 2.53 -2.92
C VAL A 380 3.66 3.85 -3.61
N LEU A 381 4.74 3.88 -4.40
CA LEU A 381 5.14 5.06 -5.18
C LEU A 381 4.04 5.49 -6.16
N ASP A 382 3.42 4.53 -6.85
CA ASP A 382 2.29 4.77 -7.76
C ASP A 382 1.11 5.52 -7.08
N ASN A 383 0.89 5.33 -5.77
CA ASN A 383 -0.17 6.07 -5.07
C ASN A 383 0.08 7.59 -5.00
N TYR A 384 1.35 8.00 -4.97
CA TYR A 384 1.74 9.41 -4.84
C TYR A 384 1.85 10.13 -6.19
N TYR A 385 1.89 9.36 -7.27
CA TYR A 385 1.84 9.88 -8.64
C TYR A 385 0.41 10.19 -9.09
N ARG A 386 -0.53 9.32 -8.73
CA ARG A 386 -1.91 9.43 -9.19
C ARG A 386 -2.64 10.54 -8.46
N MET A 387 -3.38 11.34 -9.22
CA MET A 387 -4.45 12.18 -8.68
C MET A 387 -5.62 11.28 -8.27
N PRO A 388 -6.50 11.71 -7.35
CA PRO A 388 -7.75 11.01 -7.12
C PRO A 388 -8.61 11.14 -8.38
N GLU A 389 -8.52 10.16 -9.27
CA GLU A 389 -9.43 10.00 -10.41
C GLU A 389 -10.70 9.29 -9.93
N THR A 390 -11.84 9.65 -10.53
CA THR A 390 -13.14 9.05 -10.23
C THR A 390 -13.10 7.55 -10.44
N GLU A 391 -13.84 6.78 -9.62
CA GLU A 391 -13.80 5.30 -9.51
C GLU A 391 -13.84 4.48 -10.82
N ASN A 392 -14.17 5.09 -11.97
CA ASN A 392 -14.34 4.43 -13.26
C ASN A 392 -13.03 4.17 -14.02
N ASP A 393 -11.96 4.92 -13.78
CA ASP A 393 -10.70 4.78 -14.54
C ASP A 393 -9.77 3.66 -13.99
N PHE A 394 -10.12 3.06 -12.85
CA PHE A 394 -9.32 1.99 -12.22
C PHE A 394 -9.56 0.59 -12.79
N ILE A 395 -10.60 0.40 -13.61
CA ILE A 395 -10.98 -0.92 -14.12
C ILE A 395 -10.07 -1.36 -15.28
N ASP A 396 -9.46 -0.42 -16.02
CA ASP A 396 -8.66 -0.74 -17.20
C ASP A 396 -7.15 -0.91 -16.92
N CYS A 397 -6.73 -0.79 -15.64
CA CYS A 397 -5.31 -0.80 -15.23
C CYS A 397 -4.90 -1.92 -14.26
N LEU A 398 -5.77 -2.90 -14.00
CA LEU A 398 -5.46 -4.14 -13.27
C LEU A 398 -5.72 -5.33 -14.17
#